data_AF-A0A7C3FCU6-F1
#
_entry.id   AF-A0A7C3FCU6-F1
#
_cell.length_a   1.000
_cell.length_b   1.000
_cell.length_c   1.000
_cell.angle_alpha   90.00
_cell.angle_beta   90.00
_cell.angle_gamma   90.00
#
_symmetry.space_group_name_H-M   'P 1'
#
loop_
_entity.id
_entity.type
_entity.pdbx_description
1 polymer ?
#
loop_
_entity_poly.entity_id
_entity_poly.type
_entity_poly.pdbx_seq_one_letter_code
_entity_poly.pdbx_strand_id
1 'polypeptide(L)' 'MVRIRSATPEDLFALVPLYQAFFTLHRRFLGNEEPLSIAKATDIVQEALQQPQSWLIVAEEMETGQIIGFAC' A
#
# COMPACT_ATOMS: atom_id res chain seq x y z
N MET A 1 -8.42 5.35 -17.79
CA MET A 1 -8.35 3.85 -17.86
C MET A 1 -7.44 3.34 -16.74
N VAL A 2 -7.71 2.17 -16.15
CA VAL A 2 -6.91 1.62 -15.02
C VAL A 2 -6.16 0.37 -15.47
N ARG A 3 -4.88 0.27 -15.10
CA ARG A 3 -4.04 -0.92 -15.29
C ARG A 3 -3.75 -1.56 -13.93
N ILE A 4 -3.80 -2.89 -13.88
CA ILE A 4 -3.32 -3.68 -12.73
C ILE A 4 -1.94 -4.22 -13.09
N ARG A 5 -0.96 -4.05 -12.19
CA ARG A 5 0.39 -4.59 -12.34
C ARG A 5 0.98 -4.98 -10.99
N SER A 6 2.05 -5.77 -11.00
CA SER A 6 2.87 -5.97 -9.80
C SER A 6 3.41 -4.63 -9.31
N ALA A 7 3.45 -4.47 -7.99
CA ALA A 7 4.10 -3.35 -7.36
C ALA A 7 5.63 -3.48 -7.51
N THR A 8 6.30 -2.34 -7.62
CA THR A 8 7.77 -2.25 -7.69
C THR A 8 8.29 -1.36 -6.56
N PRO A 9 9.61 -1.38 -6.27
CA PRO A 9 10.20 -0.52 -5.24
C PRO A 9 9.88 0.98 -5.40
N GLU A 10 9.67 1.44 -6.63
CA GLU A 10 9.33 2.83 -6.95
C GLU A 10 7.93 3.24 -6.47
N ASP A 11 7.02 2.27 -6.26
CA ASP A 11 5.67 2.54 -5.78
C ASP A 11 5.60 2.83 -4.28
N LEU A 12 6.72 2.65 -3.54
CA LEU A 12 6.78 2.77 -2.08
C LEU A 12 6.07 4.03 -1.58
N PHE A 13 6.44 5.20 -2.10
CA PHE A 13 5.89 6.47 -1.65
C PHE A 13 4.38 6.62 -1.89
N ALA A 14 3.87 6.02 -2.97
CA ALA A 14 2.45 6.05 -3.28
C ALA A 14 1.67 5.03 -2.42
N LEU A 15 2.30 3.92 -2.04
CA LEU A 15 1.70 2.85 -1.25
C LEU A 15 1.63 3.15 0.24
N VAL A 16 2.64 3.81 0.84
CA VAL A 16 2.67 4.14 2.27
C VAL A 16 1.37 4.80 2.77
N PRO A 17 0.85 5.89 2.17
CA PRO A 17 -0.37 6.53 2.66
C PRO A 17 -1.60 5.62 2.52
N LEU A 18 -1.67 4.80 1.47
CA LEU A 18 -2.77 3.85 1.26
C LEU A 18 -2.77 2.76 2.34
N TYR A 19 -1.60 2.19 2.63
CA TYR A 19 -1.41 1.21 3.71
C TYR A 19 -1.75 1.81 5.07
N GLN A 20 -1.26 3.02 5.36
CA GLN A 20 -1.53 3.71 6.61
C GLN A 20 -3.04 3.89 6.83
N ALA A 21 -3.76 4.36 5.80
CA ALA A 21 -5.20 4.54 5.86
C ALA A 21 -5.93 3.21 6.07
N PHE A 22 -5.61 2.19 5.27
CA PHE A 22 -6.22 0.87 5.36
C PHE A 22 -6.03 0.24 6.73
N PHE A 23 -4.79 0.16 7.23
CA PHE A 23 -4.51 -0.46 8.52
C PHE A 23 -5.00 0.37 9.71
N THR A 24 -5.06 1.70 9.59
CA THR A 24 -5.71 2.54 10.62
C THR A 24 -7.19 2.21 10.72
N LEU A 25 -7.90 2.10 9.59
CA LEU A 25 -9.30 1.69 9.57
C LEU A 25 -9.47 0.27 10.12
N HIS A 26 -8.63 -0.67 9.67
CA HIS A 26 -8.66 -2.05 10.13
C HIS A 26 -8.43 -2.18 11.65
N ARG A 27 -7.45 -1.46 12.21
CA ARG A 27 -7.20 -1.40 13.66
C ARG A 27 -8.43 -0.88 14.41
N ARG A 28 -9.07 0.18 13.92
CA ARG A 28 -10.31 0.71 14.52
C ARG A 28 -11.44 -0.32 14.51
N PHE A 29 -11.61 -1.06 13.42
CA PHE A 29 -12.59 -2.16 13.36
C PHE A 29 -12.31 -3.26 14.40
N LEU A 30 -11.04 -3.49 14.73
CA LEU A 30 -10.61 -4.43 15.77
C LEU A 30 -10.64 -3.85 17.20
N GLY A 31 -11.16 -2.62 17.38
CA GLY A 31 -11.22 -1.94 18.68
C GLY A 31 -9.90 -1.29 19.12
N ASN A 32 -8.90 -1.21 18.24
CA ASN A 32 -7.67 -0.46 18.48
C ASN A 32 -7.77 0.94 17.88
N GLU A 33 -7.85 1.96 18.74
CA GLU A 33 -8.04 3.35 18.31
C GLU A 33 -6.76 4.02 17.79
N GLU A 34 -5.59 3.43 18.07
CA GLU A 34 -4.31 4.01 17.68
C GLU A 34 -4.09 3.86 16.17
N PRO A 35 -3.88 4.97 15.44
CA PRO A 35 -3.59 4.92 14.01
C PRO A 35 -2.26 4.23 13.74
N LEU A 36 -2.12 3.63 12.56
CA LEU A 36 -0.82 3.15 12.12
C LEU A 36 0.09 4.36 11.87
N SER A 37 1.30 4.36 12.43
CA SER A 37 2.27 5.42 12.18
C SER A 37 2.81 5.31 10.74
N ILE A 38 3.21 6.45 10.17
CA ILE A 38 3.82 6.49 8.83
C ILE A 38 5.06 5.60 8.79
N ALA A 39 5.93 5.67 9.80
CA ALA A 39 7.12 4.83 9.87
C ALA A 39 6.78 3.34 9.81
N LYS A 40 5.77 2.89 10.57
CA LYS A 40 5.36 1.49 10.55
C LYS A 40 4.72 1.08 9.22
N ALA A 41 3.96 1.98 8.58
CA ALA A 41 3.42 1.74 7.25
C ALA A 41 4.55 1.60 6.21
N THR A 42 5.57 2.45 6.27
CA THR A 42 6.76 2.35 5.42
C THR A 42 7.45 1.00 5.58
N ASP A 43 7.69 0.55 6.81
CA ASP A 43 8.35 -0.74 7.08
C ASP A 43 7.55 -1.90 6.44
N ILE A 44 6.23 -1.92 6.63
CA ILE A 44 5.35 -2.96 6.08
C ILE A 44 5.40 -2.99 4.55
N VAL A 45 5.35 -1.82 3.90
CA VAL A 45 5.37 -1.74 2.44
C VAL A 45 6.76 -2.14 1.91
N GLN A 46 7.84 -1.71 2.56
CA GLN A 46 9.20 -2.11 2.18
C GLN A 46 9.39 -3.62 2.27
N GLU A 47 8.94 -4.24 3.36
CA GLU A 47 9.00 -5.68 3.53
C GLU A 47 8.20 -6.39 2.43
N ALA A 48 6.97 -5.94 2.15
CA ALA A 48 6.12 -6.52 1.12
C ALA A 48 6.74 -6.41 -0.30
N LEU A 49 7.40 -5.30 -0.62
CA LEU A 49 8.04 -5.07 -1.92
C LEU A 49 9.35 -5.86 -2.09
N GLN A 50 10.04 -6.21 -1.01
CA GLN A 50 11.29 -6.97 -1.04
C GLN A 50 11.09 -8.49 -1.13
N GLN A 51 9.86 -8.98 -0.92
CA GLN A 51 9.58 -10.40 -1.02
C GLN A 51 9.75 -10.88 -2.48
N PRO A 52 10.55 -11.93 -2.75
CA PRO A 52 10.78 -12.46 -4.10
C PRO A 52 9.50 -12.94 -4.81
N GLN A 53 8.44 -13.18 -4.03
CA GLN A 53 7.11 -13.56 -4.49
C GLN A 53 6.08 -12.57 -3.95
N SER A 54 6.40 -11.27 -3.98
CA SER A 54 5.46 -10.24 -3.60
C SER A 54 4.17 -10.39 -4.40
N TRP A 55 3.10 -10.68 -3.69
CA TRP A 55 1.72 -10.78 -4.18
C TRP A 55 1.08 -9.39 -4.24
N LEU A 56 1.85 -8.34 -3.94
CA LEU A 56 1.41 -6.96 -3.97
C LEU A 56 1.20 -6.50 -5.42
N ILE A 57 -0.04 -6.17 -5.72
CA ILE A 57 -0.46 -5.59 -6.98
C ILE A 57 -0.99 -4.18 -6.75
N VAL A 58 -0.78 -3.31 -7.73
CA VAL A 58 -1.27 -1.92 -7.73
C VAL A 58 -2.25 -1.70 -8.87
N ALA A 59 -3.26 -0.88 -8.59
CA ALA A 59 -4.12 -0.28 -9.59
C ALA A 59 -3.58 1.12 -9.93
N GLU A 60 -3.19 1.31 -11.17
CA GLU A 60 -2.59 2.54 -11.69
C GLU A 60 -3.52 3.19 -12.72
N GLU A 61 -3.79 4.49 -12.54
CA GLU A 61 -4.44 5.29 -13.56
C GLU A 61 -3.47 5.56 -14.72
N MET A 62 -3.82 5.08 -15.91
CA MET A 62 -2.89 5.06 -17.05
C MET A 62 -2.54 6.45 -17.60
N GLU A 63 -3.38 7.46 -17.39
CA GLU A 63 -3.16 8.81 -17.90
C GLU A 63 -2.16 9.61 -17.05
N THR A 64 -2.19 9.38 -15.74
CA THR A 64 -1.42 10.14 -14.75
C THR A 64 -0.26 9.34 -14.15
N GLY A 65 -0.27 8.01 -14.29
CA GLY A 65 0.62 7.10 -13.58
C GLY A 65 0.32 6.99 -12.08
N GLN A 66 -0.81 7.56 -11.62
CA GLN A 66 -1.14 7.60 -10.21
C GLN A 66 -1.58 6.20 -9.72
N ILE A 67 -0.98 5.76 -8.61
CA ILE A 67 -1.48 4.60 -7.88
C ILE A 67 -2.75 5.00 -7.11
N ILE A 68 -3.87 4.36 -7.44
CA ILE A 68 -5.19 4.65 -6.85
C ILE A 68 -5.66 3.53 -5.91
N GLY A 69 -4.95 2.42 -5.86
CA GLY A 69 -5.26 1.30 -4.99
C GLY A 69 -4.20 0.21 -5.03
N PHE A 70 -4.29 -0.71 -4.09
CA PHE A 70 -3.42 -1.88 -4.00
C PHE A 70 -4.23 -3.10 -3.58
N ALA A 71 -3.70 -4.28 -3.82
CA ALA A 71 -4.15 -5.51 -3.20
C ALA A 71 -2.95 -6.36 -2.79
N CYS A 72 -3.04 -6.92 -1.60
CA CYS A 72 -2.27 -8.05 -1.12
C CYS A 72 -3.31 -9.07 -0.69
#